data_AF-A0A1A8ATY5-F1
#
_entry.id   AF-A0A1A8ATY5-F1
#
_cell.length_a   1.000
_cell.length_b   1.000
_cell.length_c   1.000
_cell.angle_alpha   90.00
_cell.angle_beta   90.00
_cell.angle_gamma   90.00
#
_symmetry.space_group_name_H-M   'P 1'
#
loop_
_entity.id
_entity.type
_entity.pdbx_description
1 polymer ?
#
loop_
_entity_poly.entity_id
_entity_poly.type
_entity_poly.pdbx_seq_one_letter_code
_entity_poly.pdbx_strand_id
1 'polypeptide(L)'
;RSSSVVEQPVSVPSDLADWIKLNARDLKISQRDRRWAAEMVNGFREHLLKFLKKESLFQSVEFLNTGSYFEKVKIYSPDEFDMMLKFPVLTTTELDGGLFHRIDLVHAPQGPIRDYLLENQLTLSSTKLLTEMFQLVRKFLKTYR
;
A
#
# COMPACT_ATOMS: atom_id res chain seq x y z
N ARG A 1 41.77 26.86 -17.65
CA ARG A 1 42.18 26.11 -16.45
C ARG A 1 40.94 25.95 -15.59
N SER A 2 40.28 24.80 -15.69
CA SER A 2 39.14 24.45 -14.82
C SER A 2 39.53 23.16 -14.12
N SER A 3 39.69 23.25 -12.81
CA SER A 3 40.21 22.21 -11.95
C SER A 3 39.22 21.05 -11.85
N SER A 4 39.61 19.88 -12.34
CA SER A 4 38.91 18.62 -12.09
C SER A 4 39.02 18.28 -10.60
N VAL A 5 37.93 18.41 -9.86
CA VAL A 5 37.82 17.85 -8.50
C VAL A 5 37.81 16.34 -8.64
N VAL A 6 38.96 15.71 -8.38
CA VAL A 6 39.07 14.26 -8.26
C VAL A 6 38.44 13.89 -6.93
N GLU A 7 37.19 13.42 -6.95
CA GLU A 7 36.60 12.74 -5.79
C GLU A 7 37.46 11.51 -5.49
N GLN A 8 38.32 11.60 -4.48
CA GLN A 8 39.00 10.43 -3.95
C GLN A 8 37.95 9.55 -3.25
N PRO A 9 37.91 8.23 -3.52
CA PRO A 9 37.02 7.33 -2.80
C PRO A 9 37.47 7.29 -1.34
N VAL A 10 36.70 7.94 -0.47
CA VAL A 10 36.93 7.87 0.99
C VAL A 10 36.67 6.42 1.40
N SER A 11 37.72 5.71 1.79
CA SER A 11 37.61 4.35 2.29
C SER A 11 36.93 4.37 3.66
N VAL A 12 35.86 3.59 3.82
CA VAL A 12 35.17 3.47 5.09
C VAL A 12 36.11 2.80 6.10
N PRO A 13 36.34 3.39 7.29
CA PRO A 13 37.17 2.76 8.33
C PRO A 13 36.67 1.35 8.70
N SER A 14 37.57 0.38 8.85
CA SER A 14 37.19 -1.02 9.12
C SER A 14 36.31 -1.16 10.36
N ASP A 15 36.64 -0.45 11.43
CA ASP A 15 35.88 -0.49 12.69
C ASP A 15 34.45 0.00 12.51
N LEU A 16 34.24 1.03 11.68
CA LEU A 16 32.92 1.54 11.34
C LEU A 16 32.15 0.51 10.50
N ALA A 17 32.80 -0.12 9.52
CA ALA A 17 32.19 -1.16 8.70
C ALA A 17 31.75 -2.36 9.55
N ASP A 18 32.55 -2.77 10.53
CA ASP A 18 32.23 -3.89 11.41
C ASP A 18 31.15 -3.53 12.43
N TRP A 19 31.15 -2.29 12.94
CA TRP A 19 30.06 -1.77 13.75
C TRP A 19 28.73 -1.76 12.99
N ILE A 20 28.70 -1.30 11.74
CA ILE A 20 27.50 -1.32 10.89
C ILE A 20 27.01 -2.76 10.68
N LYS A 21 27.91 -3.69 10.35
CA LYS A 21 27.54 -5.11 10.16
C LYS A 21 26.97 -5.73 11.42
N LEU A 22 27.48 -5.37 12.60
CA LEU A 22 26.99 -5.86 13.88
C LEU A 22 25.56 -5.37 14.12
N ASN A 23 25.32 -4.06 14.03
CA ASN A 23 24.00 -3.47 14.22
C ASN A 23 22.98 -3.98 13.19
N ALA A 24 23.40 -4.18 11.93
CA ALA A 24 22.52 -4.73 10.89
C ALA A 24 22.03 -6.16 11.17
N ARG A 25 22.75 -6.93 12.02
CA ARG A 25 22.29 -8.26 12.46
C ARG A 25 21.12 -8.14 13.42
N ASP A 26 21.13 -7.13 14.29
CA ASP A 26 20.10 -6.89 15.29
C ASP A 26 18.81 -6.33 14.67
N LEU A 27 18.91 -5.77 13.46
CA LEU A 27 17.75 -5.36 12.66
C LEU A 27 17.01 -6.52 11.99
N LYS A 28 17.58 -7.75 11.99
CA LYS A 28 16.94 -8.90 11.32
C LYS A 28 15.78 -9.42 12.15
N ILE A 29 14.60 -9.43 11.53
CA ILE A 29 13.43 -10.11 12.07
C ILE A 29 13.72 -11.61 12.14
N SER A 30 13.40 -12.23 13.28
CA SER A 30 13.60 -13.66 13.46
C SER A 30 12.79 -14.45 12.42
N GLN A 31 13.32 -15.60 11.96
CA GLN A 31 12.61 -16.42 10.97
C GLN A 31 11.25 -16.91 11.49
N ARG A 32 11.16 -17.18 12.80
CA ARG A 32 9.94 -17.61 13.47
C ARG A 32 8.87 -16.52 13.42
N ASP A 33 9.21 -15.31 13.84
CA ASP A 33 8.24 -14.19 13.90
C ASP A 33 7.82 -13.79 12.49
N ARG A 34 8.76 -13.80 11.54
CA ARG A 34 8.45 -13.53 10.13
C ARG A 34 7.46 -14.53 9.55
N ARG A 35 7.60 -15.83 9.85
CA ARG A 35 6.67 -16.88 9.38
C ARG A 35 5.30 -16.73 10.01
N TRP A 36 5.25 -16.56 11.32
CA TRP A 36 4.00 -16.37 12.06
C TRP A 36 3.23 -15.15 11.56
N ALA A 37 3.93 -14.01 11.40
CA ALA A 37 3.38 -12.81 10.82
C ALA A 37 2.86 -13.04 9.39
N ALA A 38 3.62 -13.75 8.55
CA ALA A 38 3.21 -14.06 7.18
C ALA A 38 1.88 -14.81 7.13
N GLU A 39 1.77 -15.85 7.95
CA GLU A 39 0.60 -16.72 8.01
C GLU A 39 -0.63 -15.93 8.45
N MET A 40 -0.50 -15.13 9.51
CA MET A 40 -1.58 -14.28 10.02
C MET A 40 -2.03 -13.24 8.98
N VAL A 41 -1.07 -12.52 8.39
CA VAL A 41 -1.34 -11.40 7.47
C VAL A 41 -1.91 -11.89 6.15
N ASN A 42 -1.36 -12.97 5.58
CA ASN A 42 -1.90 -13.56 4.36
C ASN A 42 -3.29 -14.16 4.61
N GLY A 43 -3.50 -14.80 5.76
CA GLY A 43 -4.82 -15.26 6.19
C GLY A 43 -5.83 -14.11 6.25
N PHE A 44 -5.49 -13.03 6.96
CA PHE A 44 -6.34 -11.83 7.04
C PHE A 44 -6.65 -11.25 5.65
N ARG A 45 -5.61 -11.07 4.83
CA ARG A 45 -5.71 -10.56 3.46
C ARG A 45 -6.67 -11.38 2.61
N GLU A 46 -6.55 -12.70 2.62
CA GLU A 46 -7.42 -13.59 1.84
C GLU A 46 -8.88 -13.52 2.28
N HIS A 47 -9.13 -13.51 3.59
CA HIS A 47 -10.49 -13.41 4.12
C HIS A 47 -11.12 -12.05 3.82
N LEU A 48 -10.36 -10.97 3.97
CA LEU A 48 -10.80 -9.62 3.61
C LEU A 48 -11.10 -9.52 2.12
N LEU A 49 -10.25 -10.07 1.25
CA LEU A 49 -10.50 -10.07 -0.20
C LEU A 49 -11.79 -10.82 -0.55
N LYS A 50 -11.98 -12.02 0.01
CA LYS A 50 -13.20 -12.82 -0.19
C LYS A 50 -14.45 -12.11 0.30
N PHE A 51 -14.35 -11.35 1.38
CA PHE A 51 -15.45 -10.52 1.89
C PHE A 51 -15.76 -9.37 0.92
N LEU A 52 -14.76 -8.59 0.54
CA LEU A 52 -14.92 -7.43 -0.35
C LEU A 52 -15.48 -7.81 -1.72
N LYS A 53 -15.05 -8.95 -2.29
CA LYS A 53 -15.55 -9.40 -3.60
C LYS A 53 -17.04 -9.73 -3.65
N LYS A 54 -17.73 -9.79 -2.50
CA LYS A 54 -19.20 -9.91 -2.44
C LYS A 54 -19.90 -8.58 -2.65
N GLU A 55 -19.22 -7.48 -2.40
CA GLU A 55 -19.73 -6.13 -2.57
C GLU A 55 -19.58 -5.71 -4.04
N SER A 56 -20.64 -5.16 -4.62
CA SER A 56 -20.78 -4.96 -6.06
C SER A 56 -19.70 -4.07 -6.68
N LEU A 57 -19.25 -3.03 -5.97
CA LEU A 57 -18.17 -2.15 -6.41
C LEU A 57 -16.80 -2.85 -6.38
N PHE A 58 -16.60 -3.79 -5.46
CA PHE A 58 -15.29 -4.36 -5.14
C PHE A 58 -15.07 -5.76 -5.72
N GLN A 59 -15.92 -6.22 -6.64
CA GLN A 59 -15.84 -7.57 -7.21
C GLN A 59 -14.50 -7.86 -7.92
N SER A 60 -13.94 -6.86 -8.58
CA SER A 60 -12.71 -6.97 -9.37
C SER A 60 -11.45 -6.47 -8.66
N VAL A 61 -11.53 -6.11 -7.37
CA VAL A 61 -10.35 -5.62 -6.65
C VAL A 61 -9.35 -6.74 -6.38
N GLU A 62 -8.09 -6.34 -6.36
CA GLU A 62 -6.97 -7.20 -6.04
C GLU A 62 -6.02 -6.47 -5.09
N PHE A 63 -5.30 -7.23 -4.26
CA PHE A 63 -4.27 -6.64 -3.42
C PHE A 63 -2.99 -6.42 -4.22
N LEU A 64 -2.40 -5.24 -4.08
CA LEU A 64 -1.06 -4.92 -4.54
C LEU A 64 -0.03 -5.43 -3.52
N ASN A 65 1.01 -6.12 -3.99
CA ASN A 65 2.11 -6.59 -3.15
C ASN A 65 3.10 -5.45 -2.89
N THR A 66 2.82 -4.65 -1.89
CA THR A 66 3.56 -3.43 -1.54
C THR A 66 3.54 -3.21 -0.05
N GLY A 67 4.46 -2.38 0.45
CA GLY A 67 4.68 -2.17 1.86
C GLY A 67 5.93 -2.89 2.32
N SER A 68 6.56 -2.35 3.36
CA SER A 68 7.90 -2.74 3.81
C SER A 68 8.04 -4.24 4.07
N TYR A 69 6.97 -4.89 4.53
CA TYR A 69 6.91 -6.33 4.72
C TYR A 69 7.02 -7.12 3.42
N PHE A 70 6.17 -6.80 2.42
CA PHE A 70 6.14 -7.51 1.14
C PHE A 70 7.38 -7.21 0.28
N GLU A 71 7.98 -6.03 0.48
CA GLU A 71 9.20 -5.58 -0.18
C GLU A 71 10.48 -6.10 0.51
N LYS A 72 10.35 -6.83 1.63
CA LYS A 72 11.45 -7.41 2.42
C LYS A 72 12.40 -6.37 3.02
N VAL A 73 11.88 -5.18 3.34
CA VAL A 73 12.62 -4.08 3.98
C VAL A 73 12.15 -3.78 5.40
N LYS A 74 11.16 -4.51 5.93
CA LYS A 74 10.78 -4.43 7.36
C LYS A 74 11.95 -4.90 8.23
N ILE A 75 12.29 -4.10 9.22
CA ILE A 75 13.37 -4.34 10.17
C ILE A 75 12.82 -4.43 11.60
N TYR A 76 13.61 -5.02 12.50
CA TYR A 76 13.38 -5.11 13.93
C TYR A 76 12.18 -5.99 14.34
N SER A 77 10.94 -5.58 14.02
CA SER A 77 9.71 -6.25 14.45
C SER A 77 8.69 -6.33 13.31
N PRO A 78 7.95 -7.46 13.15
CA PRO A 78 6.86 -7.59 12.19
C PRO A 78 5.52 -7.19 12.82
N ASP A 79 5.43 -5.96 13.34
CA ASP A 79 4.28 -5.44 14.10
C ASP A 79 3.34 -4.51 13.29
N GLU A 80 3.74 -4.11 12.09
CA GLU A 80 2.95 -3.27 11.19
C GLU A 80 3.01 -3.80 9.76
N PHE A 81 1.86 -3.72 9.09
CA PHE A 81 1.64 -4.19 7.73
C PHE A 81 0.78 -3.20 6.97
N ASP A 82 1.27 -2.75 5.83
CA ASP A 82 0.49 -1.98 4.87
C ASP A 82 -0.12 -2.91 3.84
N MET A 83 -1.39 -2.70 3.51
CA MET A 83 -2.07 -3.40 2.42
C MET A 83 -2.71 -2.40 1.49
N MET A 84 -2.41 -2.48 0.20
CA MET A 84 -3.04 -1.65 -0.82
C MET A 84 -3.95 -2.50 -1.70
N LEU A 85 -5.16 -1.98 -1.97
CA LEU A 85 -6.07 -2.55 -2.95
C LEU A 85 -5.95 -1.77 -4.26
N LYS A 86 -5.84 -2.52 -5.37
CA LYS A 86 -5.86 -1.97 -6.71
C LYS A 86 -7.31 -1.88 -7.18
N PHE A 87 -7.69 -0.67 -7.56
CA PHE A 87 -8.94 -0.39 -8.25
C PHE A 87 -8.61 -0.05 -9.71
N PRO A 88 -9.37 -0.57 -10.71
CA PRO A 88 -9.18 -0.15 -12.09
C PRO A 88 -9.60 1.32 -12.25
N VAL A 89 -8.64 2.18 -12.57
CA VAL A 89 -8.88 3.62 -12.83
C VAL A 89 -8.97 3.84 -14.33
N LEU A 90 -9.87 4.74 -14.74
CA LEU A 90 -10.20 4.99 -16.15
C LEU A 90 -9.48 6.23 -16.70
N THR A 91 -9.57 7.38 -16.00
CA THR A 91 -8.97 8.65 -16.42
C THR A 91 -8.67 9.55 -15.22
N THR A 92 -7.53 10.25 -15.26
CA THR A 92 -7.07 11.14 -14.18
C THR A 92 -6.80 12.55 -14.69
N THR A 93 -7.16 13.54 -13.89
CA THR A 93 -6.82 14.95 -14.08
C THR A 93 -5.82 15.36 -13.02
N GLU A 94 -4.66 15.88 -13.42
CA GLU A 94 -3.63 16.38 -12.49
C GLU A 94 -4.12 17.59 -11.70
N LEU A 95 -3.76 17.64 -10.42
CA LEU A 95 -3.98 18.74 -9.49
C LEU A 95 -2.65 19.05 -8.77
N ASP A 96 -2.49 20.29 -8.30
CA ASP A 96 -1.35 20.73 -7.48
C ASP A 96 0.02 20.32 -8.03
N GLY A 97 0.25 20.54 -9.33
CA GLY A 97 1.52 20.23 -9.97
C GLY A 97 1.82 18.73 -10.10
N GLY A 98 0.78 17.88 -10.11
CA GLY A 98 0.88 16.44 -10.32
C GLY A 98 1.01 15.61 -9.04
N LEU A 99 0.98 16.24 -7.85
CA LEU A 99 0.98 15.52 -6.58
C LEU A 99 -0.38 14.88 -6.29
N PHE A 100 -1.46 15.60 -6.60
CA PHE A 100 -2.83 15.13 -6.43
C PHE A 100 -3.49 14.89 -7.78
N HIS A 101 -4.47 14.01 -7.80
CA HIS A 101 -5.23 13.72 -9.01
C HIS A 101 -6.70 13.65 -8.68
N ARG A 102 -7.52 14.15 -9.59
CA ARG A 102 -8.95 13.89 -9.62
C ARG A 102 -9.22 12.74 -10.57
N ILE A 103 -10.11 11.83 -10.18
CA ILE A 103 -10.55 10.74 -11.05
C ILE A 103 -11.87 11.18 -11.68
N ASP A 104 -11.85 11.36 -12.99
CA ASP A 104 -13.00 11.73 -13.79
C ASP A 104 -13.35 10.56 -14.71
N LEU A 105 -14.64 10.40 -15.01
CA LEU A 105 -15.14 9.40 -15.95
C LEU A 105 -15.44 10.08 -17.29
N VAL A 106 -15.06 9.43 -18.38
CA VAL A 106 -15.31 9.96 -19.74
C VAL A 106 -16.81 9.98 -20.06
N HIS A 107 -17.55 9.02 -19.51
CA HIS A 107 -19.00 8.88 -19.67
C HIS A 107 -19.66 8.54 -18.34
N ALA A 108 -20.93 8.90 -18.20
CA ALA A 108 -21.72 8.50 -17.05
C ALA A 108 -21.71 6.95 -16.97
N PRO A 109 -21.14 6.37 -15.91
CA PRO A 109 -20.95 4.93 -15.84
C PRO A 109 -22.32 4.26 -15.69
N GLN A 110 -22.42 2.98 -16.02
CA GLN A 110 -23.53 2.13 -15.59
C GLN A 110 -23.03 1.26 -14.43
N GLY A 111 -23.88 0.98 -13.45
CA GLY A 111 -23.54 0.07 -12.34
C GLY A 111 -23.10 0.75 -11.03
N PRO A 112 -22.46 -0.02 -10.12
CA PRO A 112 -22.31 0.35 -8.70
C PRO A 112 -21.49 1.62 -8.43
N ILE A 113 -20.59 1.98 -9.33
CA ILE A 113 -19.72 3.16 -9.17
C ILE A 113 -20.49 4.49 -9.14
N ARG A 114 -21.74 4.51 -9.64
CA ARG A 114 -22.61 5.71 -9.67
C ARG A 114 -22.82 6.32 -8.29
N ASP A 115 -22.99 5.50 -7.26
CA ASP A 115 -23.30 5.96 -5.91
C ASP A 115 -22.14 6.78 -5.30
N TYR A 116 -20.95 6.59 -5.84
CA TYR A 116 -19.70 7.17 -5.39
C TYR A 116 -19.29 8.42 -6.19
N LEU A 117 -20.12 8.90 -7.11
CA LEU A 117 -19.85 10.10 -7.89
C LEU A 117 -20.29 11.37 -7.16
N LEU A 118 -19.68 12.50 -7.53
CA LEU A 118 -20.16 13.83 -7.16
C LEU A 118 -21.45 14.18 -7.93
N GLU A 119 -22.04 15.32 -7.61
CA GLU A 119 -23.30 15.79 -8.21
C GLU A 119 -23.25 15.90 -9.74
N ASN A 120 -22.05 16.14 -10.30
CA ASN A 120 -21.82 16.19 -11.74
C ASN A 120 -21.88 14.83 -12.45
N GLN A 121 -22.04 13.72 -11.72
CA GLN A 121 -22.16 12.35 -12.23
C GLN A 121 -20.97 11.86 -13.07
N LEU A 122 -19.82 12.54 -12.98
CA LEU A 122 -18.61 12.20 -13.75
C LEU A 122 -17.37 12.11 -12.87
N THR A 123 -17.30 12.88 -11.80
CA THR A 123 -16.14 12.87 -10.89
C THR A 123 -16.35 11.88 -9.76
N LEU A 124 -15.36 11.03 -9.50
CA LEU A 124 -15.38 10.10 -8.38
C LEU A 124 -15.10 10.84 -7.06
N SER A 125 -15.91 10.57 -6.05
CA SER A 125 -15.71 11.08 -4.69
C SER A 125 -14.85 10.12 -3.88
N SER A 126 -13.59 10.50 -3.64
CA SER A 126 -12.69 9.77 -2.74
C SER A 126 -13.30 9.62 -1.34
N THR A 127 -13.97 10.66 -0.83
CA THR A 127 -14.60 10.63 0.49
C THR A 127 -15.69 9.59 0.61
N LYS A 128 -16.57 9.47 -0.41
CA LYS A 128 -17.62 8.44 -0.41
C LYS A 128 -17.02 7.04 -0.44
N LEU A 129 -16.04 6.80 -1.31
CA LEU A 129 -15.39 5.49 -1.47
C LEU A 129 -14.60 5.08 -0.21
N LEU A 130 -13.86 6.02 0.39
CA LEU A 130 -13.14 5.78 1.65
C LEU A 130 -14.10 5.51 2.82
N THR A 131 -15.22 6.24 2.88
CA THR A 131 -16.24 6.03 3.92
C THR A 131 -16.85 4.63 3.81
N GLU A 132 -17.19 4.19 2.60
CA GLU A 132 -17.70 2.85 2.36
C GLU A 132 -16.67 1.78 2.74
N MET A 133 -15.43 1.93 2.26
CA MET A 133 -14.35 1.00 2.60
C MET A 133 -14.16 0.88 4.13
N PHE A 134 -14.22 1.99 4.85
CA PHE A 134 -14.14 1.99 6.31
C PHE A 134 -15.30 1.22 6.96
N GLN A 135 -16.52 1.39 6.46
CA GLN A 135 -17.69 0.65 6.95
C GLN A 135 -17.57 -0.84 6.67
N LEU A 136 -17.12 -1.21 5.46
CA LEU A 136 -16.90 -2.60 5.06
C LEU A 136 -15.83 -3.27 5.90
N VAL A 137 -14.70 -2.61 6.15
CA VAL A 137 -13.65 -3.14 7.03
C VAL A 137 -14.18 -3.33 8.45
N ARG A 138 -14.92 -2.36 9.01
CA ARG A 138 -15.55 -2.52 10.34
C ARG A 138 -16.53 -3.69 10.39
N LYS A 139 -17.32 -3.88 9.33
CA LYS A 139 -18.27 -5.00 9.22
C LYS A 139 -17.52 -6.33 9.15
N PHE A 140 -16.46 -6.39 8.34
CA PHE A 140 -15.59 -7.55 8.24
C PHE A 140 -14.97 -7.92 9.60
N LEU A 141 -14.38 -6.95 10.31
CA LEU A 141 -13.73 -7.18 11.61
C LEU A 141 -14.69 -7.71 12.68
N LYS A 142 -15.98 -7.40 12.62
CA LYS A 142 -17.00 -7.97 13.52
C LYS A 142 -17.27 -9.46 13.26
N THR A 143 -16.95 -9.94 12.05
CA THR A 143 -17.23 -11.31 11.59
C THR A 143 -15.96 -12.16 11.43
N TYR A 144 -14.79 -11.52 11.41
CA TYR A 144 -13.50 -12.18 11.30
C TYR A 144 -13.18 -12.94 12.58
N ARG A 145 -12.86 -14.23 12.45
CA ARG A 145 -12.51 -15.15 13.53
C ARG A 145 -11.19 -15.82 13.22
#